data_AF-A0A671QWC2-F1
#
_entry.id   AF-A0A671QWC2-F1
#
_cell.length_a   1.000
_cell.length_b   1.000
_cell.length_c   1.000
_cell.angle_alpha   90.00
_cell.angle_beta   90.00
_cell.angle_gamma   90.00
#
_symmetry.space_group_name_H-M   'P 1'
#
loop_
_entity.id
_entity.type
_entity.pdbx_description
1 polymer ?
#
loop_
_entity_poly.entity_id
_entity_poly.type
_entity_poly.pdbx_seq_one_letter_code
_entity_poly.pdbx_strand_id
1 'polypeptide(L)' 'MENAHTKTVEEVYIHFAVNESTGLGLEQVKRQREKWGPNGE' A
#
# COMPACT_ATOMS: atom_id res chain seq x y z
N MET A 1 -6.82 -4.03 -0.66
CA MET A 1 -6.48 -5.48 -0.65
C MET A 1 -7.36 -6.14 0.39
N GLU A 2 -8.34 -6.95 0.00
CA GLU A 2 -9.41 -7.42 0.92
C GLU A 2 -9.00 -8.62 1.78
N ASN A 3 -8.12 -9.51 1.30
CA ASN A 3 -7.69 -10.72 2.02
C ASN A 3 -6.24 -10.65 2.49
N ALA A 4 -5.80 -9.51 3.04
CA ALA A 4 -4.40 -9.34 3.46
C ALA A 4 -3.95 -10.35 4.53
N HIS A 5 -4.86 -10.81 5.39
CA HIS A 5 -4.58 -11.76 6.47
C HIS A 5 -4.26 -13.18 5.99
N THR A 6 -4.60 -13.54 4.74
CA THR A 6 -4.28 -14.86 4.16
C THR A 6 -3.03 -14.82 3.29
N LYS A 7 -2.36 -13.67 3.17
CA LYS A 7 -1.21 -13.48 2.29
C LYS A 7 0.07 -13.38 3.08
N THR A 8 1.19 -13.69 2.43
CA THR A 8 2.48 -13.46 3.04
C THR A 8 2.79 -11.96 3.09
N VAL A 9 3.69 -11.60 4.01
CA VAL A 9 4.16 -10.21 4.15
C VAL A 9 4.79 -9.72 2.84
N GLU A 10 5.57 -10.56 2.17
CA GLU A 10 6.20 -10.25 0.88
C GLU A 10 5.16 -9.96 -0.21
N GLU A 11 4.08 -10.75 -0.30
CA GLU A 11 3.01 -10.51 -1.26
C GLU A 11 2.29 -9.17 -1.01
N VAL A 12 2.09 -8.80 0.25
CA VAL A 12 1.51 -7.50 0.64
C VAL A 12 2.46 -6.38 0.20
N TYR A 13 3.76 -6.50 0.47
CA TYR A 13 4.75 -5.50 0.10
C TYR A 13 4.85 -5.32 -1.42
N ILE A 14 4.89 -6.41 -2.17
CA ILE A 14 4.90 -6.38 -3.64
C ILE A 14 3.61 -5.76 -4.17
N HIS A 15 2.44 -6.11 -3.60
CA HIS A 15 1.15 -5.59 -4.06
C HIS A 15 1.06 -4.06 -3.95
N PHE A 16 1.56 -3.50 -2.85
CA PHE A 16 1.57 -2.05 -2.63
C PHE A 16 2.84 -1.35 -3.15
N ALA A 17 3.80 -2.12 -3.67
CA ALA A 17 5.14 -1.67 -4.05
C ALA A 17 5.80 -0.84 -2.93
N VAL A 18 5.67 -1.30 -1.69
CA VAL A 18 6.19 -0.63 -0.49
C VAL A 18 7.47 -1.31 -0.02
N ASN A 19 8.44 -0.53 0.43
CA ASN A 19 9.65 -1.04 1.06
C ASN A 19 9.43 -1.19 2.57
N GLU A 20 9.84 -2.30 3.16
CA GLU A 20 9.62 -2.59 4.58
C GLU A 20 10.35 -1.60 5.52
N SER A 21 11.53 -1.15 5.12
CA SER A 21 12.43 -0.33 5.96
C SER A 21 12.17 1.16 5.79
N THR A 22 11.63 1.58 4.63
CA THR A 22 11.48 3.00 4.28
C THR A 22 10.05 3.43 3.98
N GLY A 23 9.13 2.48 3.78
CA GLY A 23 7.73 2.76 3.48
C GLY A 23 7.50 3.23 2.03
N LEU A 24 6.45 4.04 1.84
CA LEU A 24 6.06 4.60 0.55
C LEU A 24 6.70 5.98 0.34
N GLY A 25 7.19 6.24 -0.87
CA GLY A 25 7.61 7.57 -1.29
C GLY A 25 6.42 8.54 -1.47
N LEU A 26 6.70 9.85 -1.46
CA LEU A 26 5.67 10.91 -1.60
C LEU A 26 4.83 10.77 -2.87
N GLU A 27 5.45 10.39 -3.99
CA GLU A 27 4.72 10.17 -5.25
C GLU A 27 3.81 8.95 -5.19
N GLN A 28 4.26 7.88 -4.51
CA GLN A 28 3.44 6.69 -4.32
C GLN A 28 2.25 6.99 -3.41
N VAL A 29 2.43 7.78 -2.35
CA VAL A 29 1.35 8.24 -1.48
C VAL A 29 0.31 9.04 -2.25
N LYS A 30 0.73 10.00 -3.09
CA LYS A 30 -0.19 10.78 -3.96
C LYS A 30 -0.99 9.86 -4.87
N ARG A 31 -0.31 8.98 -5.62
CA ARG A 31 -0.95 8.04 -6.54
C ARG A 31 -1.91 7.08 -5.83
N GLN A 32 -1.55 6.56 -4.66
CA GLN A 32 -2.43 5.68 -3.88
C GLN A 32 -3.66 6.44 -3.37
N ARG A 33 -3.49 7.69 -2.90
CA ARG A 33 -4.60 8.55 -2.47
C ARG A 33 -5.55 8.91 -3.63
N GLU A 34 -5.02 9.17 -4.81
CA GLU A 34 -5.83 9.41 -6.02
C GLU A 34 -6.59 8.14 -6.46
N LYS A 35 -5.95 6.97 -6.32
CA LYS A 35 -6.53 5.68 -6.70
C LYS A 35 -7.61 5.19 -5.73
N TRP A 36 -7.39 5.34 -4.43
CA TRP A 36 -8.26 4.75 -3.39
C TRP A 36 -9.09 5.78 -2.61
N GLY A 37 -8.79 7.07 -2.77
CA GLY A 37 -9.43 8.14 -2.02
C GLY A 37 -8.78 8.42 -0.65
N PRO A 38 -9.28 9.42 0.08
CA PRO A 38 -8.90 9.67 1.47
C PRO A 38 -9.33 8.51 2.38
N ASN A 39 -8.52 8.21 3.40
CA ASN A 39 -8.86 7.20 4.41
C ASN A 39 -9.73 7.83 5.49
N GLY A 40 -11.02 7.51 5.50
CA GLY A 40 -12.04 8.17 6.33
C GLY A 40 -12.67 9.37 5.62
N GLU A 41 -13.95 9.62 5.94
CA GLU A 41 -14.73 10.76 5.45
C GLU A 41 -14.24 12.09 6.06
#